data_AF-A0A384L3P3-F1
#
_entry.id   AF-A0A384L3P3-F1
#
_cell.length_a   1.000
_cell.length_b   1.000
_cell.length_c   1.000
_cell.angle_alpha   90.00
_cell.angle_beta   90.00
_cell.angle_gamma   90.00
#
_symmetry.space_group_name_H-M   'P 1'
#
loop_
_entity.id
_entity.type
_entity.pdbx_description
1 polymer ?
#
loop_
_entity_poly.entity_id
_entity_poly.type
_entity_poly.pdbx_seq_one_letter_code
_entity_poly.pdbx_strand_id
1 'polypeptide(L)'
;MKITKVLVTLAILVALNLLTPCTCKNVHLEKMKAELDVVDKNVRKKHFKKKFIISSVVIGVAILVNVLAAIGYYNYKKKEQCQHEHNNHAQQSEMNVPVNNRAKLTKEIIDEVNRMSEKNMAEEFKSGRPYYPKLKDVMLNIENEVKRRNEKLDRYNISDMSYDIFRNLYHISELWKKNPNLIPSNK
;
A
#
# COMPACT_ATOMS: atom_id res chain seq x y z
N MET A 1 15.93 32.10 11.11
CA MET A 1 15.16 31.84 9.86
C MET A 1 13.68 32.03 10.18
N LYS A 2 12.98 32.98 9.55
CA LYS A 2 11.58 33.29 9.93
C LYS A 2 10.68 32.08 9.65
N ILE A 3 9.79 31.72 10.58
CA ILE A 3 8.86 30.57 10.51
C ILE A 3 8.10 30.50 9.18
N THR A 4 7.81 31.67 8.59
CA THR A 4 7.22 31.80 7.25
C THR A 4 8.05 31.14 6.15
N LYS A 5 9.38 31.21 6.20
CA LYS A 5 10.25 30.53 5.23
C LYS A 5 10.15 29.01 5.37
N VAL A 6 10.08 28.49 6.61
CA VAL A 6 9.98 27.05 6.88
C VAL A 6 8.65 26.49 6.37
N LEU A 7 7.55 27.20 6.63
CA LEU A 7 6.22 26.82 6.15
C LEU A 7 6.11 26.86 4.62
N VAL A 8 6.70 27.86 3.96
CA VAL A 8 6.76 27.91 2.49
C VAL A 8 7.58 26.76 1.93
N THR A 9 8.72 26.43 2.56
CA THR A 9 9.55 25.31 2.12
C THR A 9 8.82 23.98 2.29
N LEU A 10 8.08 23.80 3.39
CA LEU A 10 7.28 22.61 3.65
C LEU A 10 6.10 22.50 2.67
N ALA A 11 5.43 23.60 2.35
CA ALA A 11 4.36 23.64 1.36
C ALA A 11 4.89 23.31 -0.05
N ILE A 12 6.08 23.79 -0.41
CA ILE A 12 6.75 23.44 -1.67
C ILE A 12 7.11 21.95 -1.69
N LEU A 13 7.64 21.40 -0.59
CA LEU A 13 7.93 19.96 -0.48
C LEU A 13 6.68 19.09 -0.57
N VAL A 14 5.56 19.51 0.03
CA VAL A 14 4.27 18.81 -0.05
C VAL A 14 3.70 18.91 -1.46
N ALA A 15 3.79 20.07 -2.11
CA ALA A 15 3.38 20.25 -3.50
C ALA A 15 4.22 19.37 -4.43
N LEU A 16 5.55 19.37 -4.29
CA LEU A 16 6.44 18.50 -5.06
C LEU A 16 6.11 17.02 -4.86
N ASN A 17 5.86 16.59 -3.62
CA ASN A 17 5.46 15.21 -3.30
C ASN A 17 4.09 14.82 -3.89
N LEU A 18 3.13 15.74 -3.91
CA LEU A 18 1.82 15.56 -4.55
C LEU A 18 1.89 15.58 -6.09
N LEU A 19 2.92 16.22 -6.66
CA LEU A 19 3.18 16.28 -8.10
C LEU A 19 4.01 15.08 -8.61
N THR A 20 4.69 14.34 -7.73
CA THR A 20 5.52 13.18 -8.11
C THR A 20 4.79 12.01 -8.79
N PRO A 21 3.47 11.76 -8.62
CA PRO A 21 2.77 10.77 -9.44
C PRO A 21 2.19 11.34 -10.75
N CYS A 22 2.37 12.63 -11.06
CA CYS A 22 1.73 13.30 -12.20
C CYS A 22 2.60 13.45 -13.45
N THR A 23 3.53 12.52 -13.71
CA THR A 23 4.14 12.36 -15.06
C THR A 23 3.35 11.39 -15.95
N CYS A 24 2.07 11.14 -15.65
CA CYS A 24 1.19 10.35 -16.50
C CYS A 24 0.00 11.20 -17.02
N LYS A 25 0.11 11.57 -18.30
CA LYS A 25 -0.92 12.11 -19.23
C LYS A 25 -1.60 13.45 -18.89
N ASN A 26 -1.26 14.43 -19.73
CA ASN A 26 -1.66 15.85 -19.81
C ASN A 26 -3.16 16.23 -19.69
N VAL A 27 -4.12 15.30 -19.60
CA VAL A 27 -5.57 15.65 -19.64
C VAL A 27 -6.11 16.04 -18.25
N HIS A 28 -5.61 15.43 -17.17
CA HIS A 28 -6.03 15.79 -15.82
C HIS A 28 -5.44 17.11 -15.34
N LEU A 29 -4.26 17.48 -15.85
CA LEU A 29 -3.58 18.71 -15.48
C LEU A 29 -4.32 19.95 -15.99
N GLU A 30 -4.87 19.91 -17.21
CA GLU A 30 -5.67 21.01 -17.76
C GLU A 30 -6.97 21.22 -16.97
N LYS A 31 -7.64 20.13 -16.58
CA LYS A 31 -8.86 20.20 -15.77
C LYS A 31 -8.58 20.75 -14.37
N MET A 32 -7.51 20.29 -13.72
CA MET A 32 -7.07 20.83 -12.43
C MET A 32 -6.64 22.29 -12.54
N LYS A 33 -5.96 22.68 -13.63
CA LYS A 33 -5.56 24.07 -13.87
C LYS A 33 -6.77 24.99 -14.06
N ALA A 34 -7.80 24.54 -14.78
CA ALA A 34 -9.04 25.29 -14.95
C ALA A 34 -9.79 25.46 -13.62
N GLU A 35 -9.87 24.42 -12.79
CA GLU A 35 -10.48 24.53 -11.46
C GLU A 35 -9.66 25.42 -10.52
N LEU A 36 -8.33 25.35 -10.60
CA LEU A 36 -7.44 26.21 -9.81
C LEU A 36 -7.54 27.68 -10.23
N ASP A 37 -7.70 27.98 -11.52
CA ASP A 37 -7.92 29.32 -12.05
C ASP A 37 -9.28 29.90 -11.61
N VAL A 38 -10.31 29.06 -11.53
CA VAL A 38 -11.63 29.46 -11.00
C VAL A 38 -11.53 29.79 -9.52
N VAL A 39 -10.80 28.98 -8.74
CA VAL A 39 -10.53 29.24 -7.33
C VAL A 39 -9.72 30.53 -7.16
N ASP A 40 -8.66 30.76 -7.95
CA ASP A 40 -7.84 31.97 -7.87
C ASP A 40 -8.63 33.25 -8.20
N LYS A 41 -9.44 33.21 -9.26
CA LYS A 41 -10.36 34.33 -9.61
C LYS A 41 -11.38 34.61 -8.50
N ASN A 42 -11.87 33.57 -7.84
CA ASN A 42 -12.80 33.71 -6.73
C ASN A 42 -12.12 34.23 -5.45
N VAL A 43 -10.89 33.82 -5.16
CA VAL A 43 -10.08 34.31 -4.03
C VAL A 43 -9.68 35.78 -4.20
N ARG A 44 -9.54 36.29 -5.43
CA ARG A 44 -9.28 37.72 -5.69
C ARG A 44 -10.45 38.64 -5.31
N LYS A 45 -11.69 38.14 -5.17
CA LYS A 45 -12.85 38.93 -4.74
C LYS A 45 -12.77 39.25 -3.23
N LYS A 46 -12.87 40.55 -2.89
CA LYS A 46 -12.61 41.10 -1.54
C LYS A 46 -13.44 40.43 -0.41
N HIS A 47 -14.67 39.98 -0.72
CA HIS A 47 -15.55 39.27 0.22
C HIS A 47 -15.20 37.79 0.44
N PHE A 48 -14.55 37.14 -0.55
CA PHE A 48 -14.10 35.75 -0.45
C PHE A 48 -12.79 35.63 0.31
N LYS A 49 -11.89 36.64 0.28
CA LYS A 49 -10.64 36.62 1.06
C LYS A 49 -10.86 36.36 2.54
N LYS A 50 -11.79 37.06 3.20
CA LYS A 50 -12.03 36.86 4.66
C LYS A 50 -12.57 35.47 4.98
N LYS A 51 -13.54 34.96 4.20
CA LYS A 51 -14.12 33.61 4.41
C LYS A 51 -13.15 32.49 4.06
N PHE A 52 -12.35 32.68 2.99
CA PHE A 52 -11.34 31.72 2.55
C PHE A 52 -10.15 31.66 3.51
N ILE A 53 -9.72 32.79 4.09
CA ILE A 53 -8.66 32.78 5.13
C ILE A 53 -9.12 31.95 6.33
N ILE A 54 -10.34 32.16 6.83
CA ILE A 54 -10.87 31.39 7.97
C ILE A 54 -10.96 29.89 7.62
N SER A 55 -11.47 29.55 6.43
CA SER A 55 -11.53 28.16 5.96
C SER A 55 -10.14 27.52 5.75
N SER A 56 -9.18 28.27 5.21
CA SER A 56 -7.81 27.80 5.00
C SER A 56 -7.06 27.59 6.31
N VAL A 57 -7.36 28.38 7.35
CA VAL A 57 -6.81 28.19 8.70
C VAL A 57 -7.38 26.91 9.32
N VAL A 58 -8.69 26.65 9.17
CA VAL A 58 -9.30 25.40 9.67
C VAL A 58 -8.73 24.17 8.96
N ILE A 59 -8.57 24.22 7.64
CA ILE A 59 -7.98 23.13 6.86
C ILE A 59 -6.49 22.95 7.22
N GLY A 60 -5.74 24.04 7.35
CA GLY A 60 -4.34 24.00 7.76
C GLY A 60 -4.13 23.42 9.16
N VAL A 61 -5.00 23.78 10.12
CA VAL A 61 -4.99 23.22 11.48
C VAL A 61 -5.37 21.74 11.46
N ALA A 62 -6.36 21.33 10.67
CA ALA A 62 -6.73 19.92 10.55
C ALA A 62 -5.59 19.06 9.97
N ILE A 63 -4.86 19.58 8.98
CA ILE A 63 -3.69 18.88 8.43
C ILE A 63 -2.57 18.79 9.47
N LEU A 64 -2.29 19.89 10.19
CA LEU A 64 -1.27 19.91 11.25
C LEU A 64 -1.57 18.94 12.39
N VAL A 65 -2.83 18.85 12.83
CA VAL A 65 -3.27 17.91 13.88
C VAL A 65 -3.09 16.46 13.41
N ASN A 66 -3.46 16.15 12.17
CA ASN A 66 -3.29 14.80 11.63
C ASN A 66 -1.80 14.43 11.45
N VAL A 67 -0.96 15.38 11.02
CA VAL A 67 0.50 15.16 10.90
C VAL A 67 1.14 14.98 12.28
N LEU A 68 0.75 15.78 13.28
CA LEU A 68 1.22 15.63 14.66
C LEU A 68 0.75 14.30 15.28
N ALA A 69 -0.49 13.89 15.02
CA ALA A 69 -1.01 12.59 15.45
C ALA A 69 -0.25 11.43 14.78
N ALA A 70 0.06 11.54 13.49
CA ALA A 70 0.85 10.54 12.76
C ALA A 70 2.29 10.45 13.28
N ILE A 71 2.96 11.58 13.54
CA ILE A 71 4.31 11.61 14.12
C ILE A 71 4.29 11.09 15.56
N GLY A 72 3.27 11.46 16.35
CA GLY A 72 3.07 10.96 17.71
C GLY A 72 2.85 9.45 17.75
N TYR A 73 1.98 8.92 16.87
CA TYR A 73 1.73 7.49 16.73
C TYR A 73 2.97 6.73 16.25
N TYR A 74 3.71 7.27 15.29
CA TYR A 74 4.96 6.68 14.82
C TYR A 74 6.02 6.62 15.93
N ASN A 75 6.18 7.70 16.71
CA ASN A 75 7.11 7.73 17.84
C ASN A 75 6.66 6.83 19.00
N TYR A 76 5.35 6.71 19.25
CA TYR A 76 4.79 5.78 20.23
C TYR A 76 5.08 4.33 19.82
N LYS A 77 4.79 3.96 18.57
CA LYS A 77 5.07 2.62 18.04
C LYS A 77 6.57 2.30 18.02
N LYS A 78 7.42 3.29 17.74
CA LYS A 78 8.88 3.17 17.82
C LYS A 78 9.36 2.95 19.27
N LYS A 79 8.72 3.56 20.26
CA LYS A 79 9.01 3.31 21.69
C LYS A 79 8.53 1.94 22.15
N GLU A 80 7.39 1.45 21.68
CA GLU A 80 6.95 0.06 21.92
C GLU A 80 7.95 -0.95 21.32
N GLN A 81 8.51 -0.67 20.13
CA GLN A 81 9.55 -1.51 19.55
C GLN A 81 10.86 -1.48 20.37
N CYS A 82 11.32 -0.31 20.82
CA CYS A 82 12.52 -0.23 21.67
C CYS A 82 12.31 -0.85 23.08
N GLN A 83 11.11 -0.78 23.67
CA GLN A 83 10.84 -1.46 24.94
C GLN A 83 10.72 -2.98 24.78
N HIS A 84 10.25 -3.47 23.63
CA HIS A 84 10.30 -4.90 23.31
C HIS A 84 11.71 -5.40 23.03
N GLU A 85 12.56 -4.58 22.41
CA GLU A 85 13.97 -4.93 22.17
C GLU A 85 14.82 -4.87 23.44
N HIS A 86 14.52 -3.98 24.40
CA HIS A 86 15.35 -3.86 25.61
C HIS A 86 15.06 -4.95 26.66
N ASN A 87 13.85 -5.51 26.70
CA ASN A 87 13.51 -6.63 27.59
C ASN A 87 13.92 -8.02 27.05
N ASN A 88 14.34 -8.11 25.79
CA ASN A 88 14.76 -9.38 25.17
C ASN A 88 16.27 -9.66 25.28
N HIS A 89 17.05 -8.78 25.93
CA HIS A 89 18.50 -8.96 26.07
C HIS A 89 18.98 -9.66 27.37
N ALA A 90 18.06 -10.12 28.23
CA ALA A 90 18.42 -10.77 29.51
C ALA A 90 18.20 -12.29 29.55
N GLN A 91 17.84 -12.95 28.44
CA GLN A 91 17.73 -14.41 28.42
C GLN A 91 18.40 -14.99 27.18
N GLN A 92 19.73 -15.02 27.24
CA GLN A 92 20.56 -15.78 26.32
C GLN A 92 20.41 -17.27 26.62
N SER A 93 20.28 -18.06 25.55
CA SER A 93 20.39 -19.53 25.48
C SER A 93 19.10 -20.35 25.61
N GLU A 94 18.29 -20.35 24.53
CA GLU A 94 17.64 -21.56 24.03
C GLU A 94 17.36 -21.47 22.50
N MET A 95 18.40 -21.77 21.73
CA MET A 95 18.40 -22.51 20.45
C MET A 95 17.19 -22.38 19.47
N ASN A 96 17.24 -21.39 18.57
CA ASN A 96 17.15 -21.45 17.09
C ASN A 96 16.25 -22.44 16.30
N VAL A 97 15.23 -23.10 16.87
CA VAL A 97 14.35 -24.03 16.12
C VAL A 97 13.03 -23.42 15.59
N PRO A 98 12.30 -22.52 16.29
CA PRO A 98 10.93 -22.17 15.88
C PRO A 98 10.84 -21.15 14.72
N VAL A 99 11.84 -20.29 14.51
CA VAL A 99 11.79 -19.24 13.47
C VAL A 99 11.92 -19.81 12.05
N ASN A 100 12.75 -20.84 11.87
CA ASN A 100 12.93 -21.50 10.57
C ASN A 100 11.65 -22.24 10.14
N ASN A 101 10.95 -22.86 11.09
CA ASN A 101 9.71 -23.61 10.80
C ASN A 101 8.59 -22.69 10.32
N ARG A 102 8.46 -21.49 10.89
CA ARG A 102 7.42 -20.53 10.49
C ARG A 102 7.70 -19.95 9.10
N ALA A 103 8.95 -19.58 8.81
CA ALA A 103 9.33 -19.11 7.48
C ALA A 103 9.12 -20.18 6.40
N LYS A 104 9.46 -21.44 6.71
CA LYS A 104 9.21 -22.59 5.84
C LYS A 104 7.72 -22.77 5.58
N LEU A 105 6.89 -22.74 6.63
CA LEU A 105 5.43 -22.86 6.50
C LEU A 105 4.84 -21.74 5.63
N THR A 106 5.22 -20.48 5.88
CA THR A 106 4.79 -19.33 5.07
C THR A 106 5.13 -19.52 3.61
N LYS A 107 6.36 -19.97 3.30
CA LYS A 107 6.78 -20.25 1.93
C LYS A 107 5.96 -21.36 1.29
N GLU A 108 5.71 -22.46 2.00
CA GLU A 108 4.89 -23.56 1.48
C GLU A 108 3.44 -23.14 1.19
N ILE A 109 2.87 -22.25 1.99
CA ILE A 109 1.53 -21.69 1.75
C ILE A 109 1.55 -20.78 0.51
N ILE A 110 2.56 -19.90 0.39
CA ILE A 110 2.74 -19.04 -0.79
C ILE A 110 2.85 -19.89 -2.06
N ASP A 111 3.71 -20.90 -2.06
CA ASP A 111 3.98 -21.74 -3.23
C ASP A 111 2.70 -22.51 -3.65
N GLU A 112 1.95 -23.06 -2.70
CA GLU A 112 0.72 -23.81 -3.00
C GLU A 112 -0.39 -22.90 -3.52
N VAL A 113 -0.59 -21.73 -2.91
CA VAL A 113 -1.61 -20.78 -3.37
C VAL A 113 -1.23 -20.18 -4.72
N ASN A 114 0.05 -19.89 -4.99
CA ASN A 114 0.53 -19.48 -6.31
C ASN A 114 0.23 -20.58 -7.35
N ARG A 115 0.63 -21.81 -7.08
CA ARG A 115 0.41 -22.95 -8.00
C ARG A 115 -1.07 -23.13 -8.35
N MET A 116 -1.95 -23.10 -7.35
CA MET A 116 -3.39 -23.22 -7.56
C MET A 116 -3.96 -22.03 -8.34
N SER A 117 -3.57 -20.81 -7.98
CA SER A 117 -4.06 -19.59 -8.61
C SER A 117 -3.57 -19.45 -10.06
N GLU A 118 -2.32 -19.82 -10.34
CA GLU A 118 -1.76 -19.85 -11.70
C GLU A 118 -2.47 -20.87 -12.58
N LYS A 119 -2.78 -22.05 -12.05
CA LYS A 119 -3.57 -23.06 -12.77
C LYS A 119 -4.95 -22.53 -13.13
N ASN A 120 -5.68 -21.98 -12.16
CA ASN A 120 -7.02 -21.41 -12.38
C ASN A 120 -6.98 -20.25 -13.38
N MET A 121 -5.96 -19.39 -13.27
CA MET A 121 -5.72 -18.32 -14.22
C MET A 121 -5.47 -18.86 -15.63
N ALA A 122 -4.64 -19.90 -15.78
CA ALA A 122 -4.35 -20.49 -17.07
C ALA A 122 -5.61 -21.06 -17.74
N GLU A 123 -6.50 -21.67 -16.97
CA GLU A 123 -7.80 -22.16 -17.45
C GLU A 123 -8.71 -21.02 -17.92
N GLU A 124 -8.79 -19.93 -17.16
CA GLU A 124 -9.56 -18.73 -17.54
C GLU A 124 -9.02 -18.09 -18.82
N PHE A 125 -7.70 -17.93 -18.95
CA PHE A 125 -7.07 -17.42 -20.17
C PHE A 125 -7.37 -18.31 -21.39
N LYS A 126 -7.31 -19.64 -21.24
CA LYS A 126 -7.64 -20.59 -22.33
C LYS A 126 -9.11 -20.53 -22.73
N SER A 127 -10.00 -20.21 -21.79
CA SER A 127 -11.43 -20.01 -22.08
C SER A 127 -11.73 -18.69 -22.80
N GLY A 128 -10.71 -17.86 -23.05
CA GLY A 128 -10.86 -16.56 -23.69
C GLY A 128 -11.42 -15.47 -22.76
N ARG A 129 -11.47 -15.73 -21.46
CA ARG A 129 -11.98 -14.77 -20.47
C ARG A 129 -10.86 -13.86 -19.98
N PRO A 130 -11.12 -12.55 -19.81
CA PRO A 130 -10.14 -11.66 -19.24
C PRO A 130 -9.94 -11.98 -17.75
N TYR A 131 -8.74 -12.43 -17.41
CA TYR A 131 -8.38 -12.71 -16.02
C TYR A 131 -7.65 -11.53 -15.39
N TYR A 132 -8.14 -11.14 -14.20
CA TYR A 132 -7.50 -10.16 -13.35
C TYR A 132 -7.43 -10.75 -11.94
N PRO A 133 -6.22 -10.98 -11.39
CA PRO A 133 -6.09 -11.43 -10.01
C PRO A 133 -6.83 -10.46 -9.08
N LYS A 134 -7.56 -11.00 -8.11
CA LYS A 134 -8.25 -10.20 -7.08
C LYS A 134 -7.63 -10.50 -5.73
N LEU A 135 -7.23 -9.45 -5.00
CA LEU A 135 -6.61 -9.60 -3.69
C LEU A 135 -7.51 -10.37 -2.71
N LYS A 136 -8.83 -10.15 -2.76
CA LYS A 136 -9.80 -10.87 -1.93
C LYS A 136 -9.75 -12.38 -2.15
N ASP A 137 -9.61 -12.83 -3.40
CA ASP A 137 -9.58 -14.24 -3.73
C ASP A 137 -8.25 -14.87 -3.28
N VAL A 138 -7.14 -14.15 -3.43
CA VAL A 138 -5.83 -14.55 -2.90
C VAL A 138 -5.86 -14.69 -1.38
N MET A 139 -6.38 -13.69 -0.67
CA MET A 139 -6.51 -13.72 0.79
C MET A 139 -7.37 -14.90 1.25
N LEU A 140 -8.51 -15.14 0.57
CA LEU A 140 -9.38 -16.27 0.88
C LEU A 140 -8.68 -17.62 0.67
N ASN A 141 -7.90 -17.77 -0.41
CA ASN A 141 -7.15 -18.99 -0.68
C ASN A 141 -6.06 -19.24 0.38
N ILE A 142 -5.37 -18.18 0.83
CA ILE A 142 -4.43 -18.28 1.96
C ILE A 142 -5.16 -18.70 3.23
N GLU A 143 -6.28 -18.06 3.57
CA GLU A 143 -7.07 -18.41 4.75
C GLU A 143 -7.54 -19.87 4.73
N ASN A 144 -7.95 -20.35 3.56
CA ASN A 144 -8.34 -21.75 3.36
C ASN A 144 -7.15 -22.70 3.56
N GLU A 145 -5.96 -22.36 3.05
CA GLU A 145 -4.76 -23.17 3.24
C GLU A 145 -4.28 -23.18 4.69
N VAL A 146 -4.34 -22.04 5.38
CA VAL A 146 -4.03 -21.94 6.81
C VAL A 146 -4.98 -22.83 7.63
N LYS A 147 -6.28 -22.76 7.34
CA LYS A 147 -7.29 -23.63 7.99
C LYS A 147 -7.06 -25.10 7.67
N ARG A 148 -6.77 -25.46 6.41
CA ARG A 148 -6.52 -26.84 5.98
C ARG A 148 -5.32 -27.46 6.71
N ARG A 149 -4.29 -26.65 6.98
CA ARG A 149 -3.08 -27.06 7.70
C ARG A 149 -3.22 -27.01 9.23
N ASN A 150 -4.38 -26.58 9.75
CA ASN A 150 -4.63 -26.36 11.17
C ASN A 150 -3.63 -25.38 11.82
N GLU A 151 -3.21 -24.37 11.05
CA GLU A 151 -2.21 -23.39 11.46
C GLU A 151 -2.88 -22.08 11.93
N LYS A 152 -2.16 -21.32 12.76
CA LYS A 152 -2.60 -20.00 13.22
C LYS A 152 -1.65 -18.94 12.72
N LEU A 153 -2.07 -18.26 11.65
CA LEU A 153 -1.38 -17.07 11.14
C LEU A 153 -2.20 -15.83 11.49
N ASP A 154 -1.51 -14.82 12.02
CA ASP A 154 -2.12 -13.50 12.22
C ASP A 154 -2.38 -12.79 10.87
N ARG A 155 -3.15 -11.70 10.95
CA ARG A 155 -3.54 -10.89 9.80
C ARG A 155 -2.35 -10.26 9.08
N TYR A 156 -1.23 -9.99 9.76
CA TYR A 156 -0.04 -9.42 9.13
C TYR A 156 0.62 -10.44 8.22
N ASN A 157 0.80 -11.70 8.66
CA ASN A 157 1.37 -12.73 7.78
C ASN A 157 0.47 -12.99 6.56
N ILE A 158 -0.85 -13.02 6.76
CA ILE A 158 -1.80 -13.20 5.65
C ILE A 158 -1.69 -12.04 4.66
N SER A 159 -1.61 -10.80 5.16
CA SER A 159 -1.42 -9.63 4.32
C SER A 159 -0.12 -9.67 3.52
N ASP A 160 0.99 -10.04 4.17
CA ASP A 160 2.31 -10.11 3.55
C ASP A 160 2.35 -11.17 2.43
N MET A 161 1.92 -12.39 2.73
CA MET A 161 1.78 -13.46 1.72
C MET A 161 0.85 -13.04 0.57
N SER A 162 -0.27 -12.39 0.88
CA SER A 162 -1.22 -11.97 -0.14
C SER A 162 -0.63 -10.93 -1.10
N TYR A 163 0.23 -10.04 -0.61
CA TYR A 163 0.91 -9.06 -1.44
C TYR A 163 1.86 -9.74 -2.42
N ASP A 164 2.68 -10.67 -1.94
CA ASP A 164 3.65 -11.39 -2.78
C ASP A 164 2.97 -12.22 -3.87
N ILE A 165 1.94 -12.99 -3.50
CA ILE A 165 1.17 -13.81 -4.44
C ILE A 165 0.44 -12.92 -5.45
N PHE A 166 -0.25 -11.86 -4.98
CA PHE A 166 -0.99 -10.97 -5.86
C PHE A 166 -0.07 -10.29 -6.88
N ARG A 167 1.10 -9.83 -6.43
CA ARG A 167 2.11 -9.23 -7.30
C ARG A 167 2.60 -10.24 -8.34
N ASN A 168 2.91 -11.47 -7.93
CA ASN A 168 3.35 -12.53 -8.85
C ASN A 168 2.28 -12.83 -9.91
N LEU A 169 1.04 -13.10 -9.49
CA LEU A 169 -0.07 -13.38 -10.40
C LEU A 169 -0.35 -12.23 -11.36
N TYR A 170 -0.23 -10.98 -10.90
CA TYR A 170 -0.38 -9.81 -11.76
C TYR A 170 0.69 -9.81 -12.86
N HIS A 171 1.96 -10.00 -12.51
CA HIS A 171 3.05 -10.07 -13.48
C HIS A 171 2.88 -11.19 -14.50
N ILE A 172 2.49 -12.39 -14.05
CA ILE A 172 2.23 -13.53 -14.94
C ILE A 172 1.06 -13.22 -15.88
N SER A 173 -0.03 -12.63 -15.35
CA SER A 173 -1.20 -12.28 -16.16
C SER A 173 -0.84 -11.29 -17.29
N GLU A 174 -0.01 -10.29 -17.01
CA GLU A 174 0.46 -9.33 -18.00
C GLU A 174 1.42 -9.95 -19.03
N LEU A 175 2.24 -10.92 -18.60
CA LEU A 175 3.13 -11.68 -19.47
C LEU A 175 2.32 -12.55 -20.46
N TRP A 176 1.32 -13.28 -19.97
CA TRP A 176 0.46 -14.16 -20.78
C TRP A 176 -0.45 -13.38 -21.74
N LYS A 177 -0.94 -12.19 -21.35
CA LYS A 177 -1.67 -11.30 -22.27
C LYS A 177 -0.85 -10.93 -23.51
N LYS A 178 0.45 -10.68 -23.32
CA LYS A 178 1.37 -10.31 -24.41
C LYS A 178 1.88 -11.53 -25.17
N ASN A 179 1.99 -12.67 -24.50
CA ASN A 179 2.57 -13.90 -25.02
C ASN A 179 1.68 -15.10 -24.68
N PRO A 180 0.56 -15.32 -25.38
CA PRO A 180 -0.38 -16.40 -25.07
C PRO A 180 0.23 -17.81 -25.17
N ASN A 181 1.30 -17.97 -25.95
CA ASN A 181 2.07 -19.22 -26.08
C ASN A 181 2.81 -19.63 -24.80
N LEU A 182 2.98 -18.72 -23.83
CA LEU A 182 3.61 -19.01 -22.53
C LEU A 182 2.62 -19.55 -21.49
N ILE A 183 1.33 -19.62 -21.82
CA ILE A 183 0.32 -20.19 -20.93
C ILE A 183 0.59 -21.71 -20.82
N PRO A 184 0.81 -22.27 -19.61
CA PRO A 184 1.10 -23.68 -19.44
C PRO A 184 -0.03 -24.56 -20.00
N SER A 185 0.31 -25.51 -20.85
CA SER A 185 -0.61 -26.58 -21.23
C SER A 185 -0.77 -27.55 -20.06
N ASN A 186 -2.01 -27.90 -19.69
CA ASN A 186 -2.24 -28.90 -18.65
C ASN A 186 -1.73 -30.23 -19.21
N LYS A 187 -0.59 -30.71 -18.71
CA LYS A 187 -0.17 -32.11 -18.82
C LYS A 187 -0.55 -32.81 -17.52
#